data_AF-A0A3N9UGI3-F1
#
_entry.id   AF-A0A3N9UGI3-F1
#
_cell.length_a   1.000
_cell.length_b   1.000
_cell.length_c   1.000
_cell.angle_alpha   90.00
_cell.angle_beta   90.00
_cell.angle_gamma   90.00
#
_symmetry.space_group_name_H-M   'P 1'
#
loop_
_entity.id
_entity.type
_entity.pdbx_description
1 polymer ?
#
loop_
_entity_poly.entity_id
_entity_poly.type
_entity_poly.pdbx_seq_one_letter_code
_entity_poly.pdbx_strand_id
1 'polypeptide(L)'
;MNRQKAKFSNNKSKKIENKIAELTILSIFAFAIIMAFLSSISIQPNLTSIEFYFLLFAVVVFLYKPSRLFILRSIVYLFRITLSSVKTIFSTAFSFILKH
;
A
#
# COMPACT_ATOMS: atom_id res chain seq x y z
N MET A 1 -32.29 -6.16 -33.37
CA MET A 1 -30.96 -6.67 -32.95
C MET A 1 -29.88 -5.59 -32.72
N ASN A 2 -29.98 -4.38 -33.28
CA ASN A 2 -28.94 -3.34 -33.14
C ASN A 2 -28.88 -2.60 -31.78
N ARG A 3 -29.97 -2.57 -31.00
CA ARG A 3 -30.00 -1.84 -29.70
C ARG A 3 -29.23 -2.53 -28.58
N GLN A 4 -29.07 -3.85 -28.61
CA GLN A 4 -28.33 -4.59 -27.57
C GLN A 4 -26.80 -4.43 -27.72
N LYS A 5 -26.27 -4.37 -28.94
CA LYS A 5 -24.84 -4.10 -29.19
C LYS A 5 -24.41 -2.71 -28.70
N ALA A 6 -25.25 -1.69 -28.89
CA ALA A 6 -24.97 -0.33 -28.42
C ALA A 6 -24.94 -0.22 -26.88
N LYS A 7 -25.85 -0.91 -26.19
CA LYS A 7 -25.90 -0.92 -24.71
C LYS A 7 -24.71 -1.66 -24.09
N PHE A 8 -24.21 -2.71 -24.75
CA PHE A 8 -23.03 -3.46 -24.32
C PHE A 8 -21.72 -2.68 -24.54
N SER A 9 -21.63 -1.90 -25.63
CA SER A 9 -20.52 -0.98 -25.90
C SER A 9 -20.41 0.13 -24.85
N ASN A 10 -21.53 0.79 -24.52
CA ASN A 10 -21.56 1.86 -23.51
C ASN A 10 -21.15 1.37 -22.11
N ASN A 11 -21.50 0.14 -21.73
CA ASN A 11 -21.06 -0.43 -20.46
C ASN A 11 -19.56 -0.75 -20.42
N LYS A 12 -18.91 -1.03 -21.56
CA LYS A 12 -17.44 -1.19 -21.61
C LYS A 12 -16.75 0.17 -21.47
N SER A 13 -17.24 1.21 -22.14
CA SER A 13 -16.68 2.58 -22.00
C SER A 13 -16.76 3.06 -20.55
N LYS A 14 -17.94 2.95 -19.92
CA LYS A 14 -18.14 3.34 -18.51
C LYS A 14 -17.24 2.58 -17.54
N LYS A 15 -16.95 1.30 -17.80
CA LYS A 15 -16.02 0.51 -16.97
C LYS A 15 -14.57 1.01 -17.09
N ILE A 16 -14.14 1.40 -18.28
CA ILE A 16 -12.81 1.96 -18.50
C ILE A 16 -12.72 3.35 -17.85
N GLU A 17 -13.73 4.20 -18.06
CA GLU A 17 -13.84 5.52 -17.43
C GLU A 17 -13.78 5.44 -15.90
N ASN A 18 -14.56 4.55 -15.29
CA ASN A 18 -14.52 4.34 -13.83
C ASN A 18 -13.15 3.86 -13.36
N LYS A 19 -12.46 3.03 -14.14
CA LYS A 19 -11.14 2.51 -13.77
C LYS A 19 -10.05 3.58 -13.86
N ILE A 20 -10.15 4.46 -14.86
CA ILE A 20 -9.28 5.63 -14.98
C ILE A 20 -9.55 6.57 -13.80
N ALA A 21 -10.81 6.85 -13.50
CA ALA A 21 -11.18 7.68 -12.35
C ALA A 21 -10.67 7.11 -11.02
N GLU A 22 -10.80 5.79 -10.80
CA GLU A 22 -10.25 5.11 -9.60
C GLU A 22 -8.74 5.29 -9.53
N LEU A 23 -8.02 5.15 -10.66
CA LEU A 23 -6.57 5.35 -10.71
C LEU A 23 -6.18 6.83 -10.43
N THR A 24 -6.93 7.78 -10.97
CA THR A 24 -6.69 9.22 -10.76
C THR A 24 -6.93 9.62 -9.30
N ILE A 25 -8.01 9.14 -8.69
CA ILE A 25 -8.27 9.41 -7.27
C ILE A 25 -7.17 8.79 -6.41
N LEU A 26 -6.74 7.57 -6.74
CA LEU A 26 -5.66 6.89 -6.03
C LEU A 26 -4.33 7.63 -6.15
N SER A 27 -3.99 8.16 -7.33
CA SER A 27 -2.74 8.89 -7.54
C SER A 27 -2.72 10.21 -6.76
N ILE A 28 -3.84 10.95 -6.73
CA ILE A 28 -3.97 12.17 -5.92
C ILE A 28 -3.81 11.86 -4.43
N PHE A 29 -4.44 10.78 -3.96
CA PHE A 29 -4.33 10.37 -2.56
C PHE A 29 -2.91 9.92 -2.20
N ALA A 30 -2.25 9.17 -3.08
CA ALA A 30 -0.85 8.77 -2.92
C ALA A 30 0.08 9.98 -2.86
N PHE A 31 -0.15 10.98 -3.72
CA PHE A 31 0.59 12.23 -3.71
C PHE A 31 0.44 12.98 -2.38
N ALA A 32 -0.79 13.08 -1.85
CA ALA A 32 -1.05 13.72 -0.57
C ALA A 32 -0.33 13.01 0.59
N ILE A 33 -0.33 11.68 0.62
CA ILE A 33 0.40 10.89 1.64
C ILE A 33 1.89 11.21 1.61
N ILE A 34 2.50 11.29 0.43
CA ILE A 34 3.94 11.55 0.31
C ILE A 34 4.29 12.95 0.75
N MET A 35 3.49 13.94 0.36
CA MET A 35 3.67 15.33 0.80
C MET A 35 3.57 15.43 2.32
N ALA A 36 2.60 14.76 2.93
CA ALA A 36 2.46 14.70 4.39
C ALA A 36 3.65 13.99 5.05
N PHE A 37 4.13 12.87 4.47
CA PHE A 37 5.26 12.12 4.99
C PHE A 37 6.56 12.93 4.91
N LEU A 38 6.88 13.50 3.75
CA LEU A 38 8.04 14.37 3.54
C LEU A 38 8.00 15.59 4.48
N SER A 39 6.83 16.20 4.64
CA SER A 39 6.64 17.30 5.59
C SER A 39 6.85 16.86 7.04
N SER A 40 6.46 15.63 7.41
CA SER A 40 6.67 15.10 8.76
C SER A 40 8.14 14.90 9.10
N ILE A 41 8.98 14.64 8.11
CA ILE A 41 10.43 14.52 8.26
C ILE A 41 11.18 15.82 7.92
N SER A 42 10.45 16.93 7.75
CA SER A 42 10.99 18.26 7.41
C SER A 42 11.83 18.28 6.13
N ILE A 43 11.56 17.37 5.20
CA ILE A 43 12.18 17.37 3.87
C ILE A 43 11.30 18.20 2.94
N GLN A 44 11.89 19.16 2.25
CA GLN A 44 11.18 19.90 1.19
C GLN A 44 10.92 18.98 0.00
N PRO A 45 9.65 18.82 -0.42
CA PRO A 45 9.31 18.00 -1.58
C PRO A 45 9.81 18.68 -2.86
N ASN A 46 10.74 18.03 -3.55
CA ASN A 46 11.21 18.51 -4.85
C ASN A 46 10.48 17.81 -6.00
N LEU A 47 9.49 18.50 -6.57
CA LEU A 47 8.64 18.00 -7.66
C LEU A 47 9.38 17.81 -9.00
N THR A 48 10.58 18.37 -9.16
CA THR A 48 11.41 18.18 -10.36
C THR A 48 12.41 17.03 -10.21
N SER A 49 12.56 16.47 -9.00
CA SER A 49 13.48 15.36 -8.75
C SER A 49 12.89 14.03 -9.21
N ILE A 50 13.71 13.22 -9.88
CA ILE A 50 13.33 11.86 -10.30
C ILE A 50 13.00 10.96 -9.09
N GLU A 51 13.65 11.20 -7.95
CA GLU A 51 13.45 10.48 -6.69
C GLU A 51 12.03 10.61 -6.18
N PHE A 52 11.43 11.81 -6.28
CA PHE A 52 10.04 12.04 -5.91
C PHE A 52 9.07 11.20 -6.74
N TYR A 53 9.31 11.07 -8.06
CA TYR A 53 8.49 10.24 -8.94
C TYR A 53 8.63 8.75 -8.64
N PHE A 54 9.85 8.28 -8.30
CA PHE A 54 10.06 6.90 -7.85
C PHE A 54 9.31 6.62 -6.54
N LEU A 55 9.37 7.55 -5.58
CA LEU A 55 8.64 7.43 -4.32
C LEU A 55 7.12 7.44 -4.55
N LEU A 56 6.63 8.31 -5.43
CA LEU A 56 5.23 8.37 -5.84
C LEU A 56 4.77 7.07 -6.48
N PHE A 57 5.56 6.53 -7.40
CA PHE A 57 5.28 5.25 -8.02
C PHE A 57 5.23 4.11 -7.00
N ALA A 58 6.18 4.07 -6.06
CA ALA A 58 6.21 3.05 -5.00
C ALA A 58 4.94 3.08 -4.14
N VAL A 59 4.49 4.27 -3.72
CA VAL A 59 3.27 4.43 -2.90
C VAL A 59 2.01 4.08 -3.69
N VAL A 60 1.91 4.49 -4.95
CA VAL A 60 0.77 4.11 -5.82
C VAL A 60 0.70 2.59 -5.97
N VAL A 61 1.84 1.93 -6.23
CA VAL A 61 1.91 0.47 -6.31
C VAL A 61 1.52 -0.18 -4.98
N PHE A 62 1.94 0.39 -3.85
CA PHE A 62 1.58 -0.08 -2.49
C PHE A 62 0.07 -0.01 -2.21
N LEU A 63 -0.55 1.11 -2.61
CA LEU A 63 -1.96 1.39 -2.36
C LEU A 63 -2.90 0.67 -3.35
N TYR A 64 -2.41 0.31 -4.54
CA TYR A 64 -3.21 -0.39 -5.53
C TYR A 64 -3.65 -1.78 -4.99
N LYS A 65 -4.96 -2.03 -5.02
CA LYS A 65 -5.68 -3.17 -4.41
C LYS A 65 -4.96 -4.54 -4.38
N PRO A 66 -4.39 -5.07 -5.48
CA PRO A 66 -3.74 -6.38 -5.45
C PRO A 66 -2.47 -6.41 -4.57
N SER A 67 -1.70 -5.31 -4.56
CA SER A 67 -0.49 -5.20 -3.76
C SER A 67 -0.79 -5.06 -2.28
N ARG A 68 -1.87 -4.36 -1.91
CA ARG A 68 -2.27 -4.14 -0.52
C ARG A 68 -2.45 -5.45 0.26
N LEU A 69 -3.08 -6.44 -0.36
CA LEU A 69 -3.30 -7.77 0.24
C LEU A 69 -1.99 -8.54 0.44
N PHE A 70 -1.07 -8.46 -0.53
CA PHE A 70 0.24 -9.11 -0.44
C PHE A 70 1.08 -8.50 0.67
N ILE A 71 1.15 -7.18 0.72
CA ILE A 71 1.93 -6.42 1.70
C ILE A 71 1.37 -6.61 3.13
N LEU A 72 0.05 -6.49 3.33
CA LEU A 72 -0.56 -6.73 4.64
C LEU A 72 -0.27 -8.14 5.14
N ARG A 73 -0.33 -9.15 4.26
CA ARG A 73 -0.01 -10.53 4.62
C ARG A 73 1.45 -10.70 5.02
N SER A 74 2.37 -10.04 4.31
CA SER A 74 3.80 -10.01 4.65
C SER A 74 4.07 -9.29 5.98
N ILE A 75 3.43 -8.16 6.24
CA ILE A 75 3.58 -7.42 7.51
C ILE A 75 3.06 -8.27 8.68
N VAL A 76 1.88 -8.88 8.53
CA VAL A 76 1.30 -9.77 9.55
C VAL A 76 2.20 -10.98 9.81
N TYR A 77 2.80 -11.54 8.75
CA TYR A 77 3.74 -12.65 8.87
C TYR A 77 5.02 -12.26 9.63
N LEU A 78 5.63 -11.12 9.27
CA LEU A 78 6.80 -10.58 9.96
C LEU A 78 6.50 -10.29 11.44
N PHE A 79 5.34 -9.68 11.73
CA PHE A 79 4.92 -9.38 13.09
C PHE A 79 4.70 -10.65 13.93
N ARG A 80 4.16 -11.72 13.33
CA ARG A 80 4.04 -13.03 13.99
C ARG A 80 5.41 -13.64 14.30
N ILE A 81 6.37 -13.54 13.37
CA ILE A 81 7.72 -14.05 13.59
C ILE A 81 8.39 -13.30 14.74
N THR A 82 8.37 -11.97 14.74
CA THR A 82 8.98 -11.19 15.82
C THR A 82 8.31 -11.48 17.16
N LEU A 83 6.98 -11.53 17.23
CA LEU A 83 6.29 -11.91 18.48
C LEU A 83 6.61 -13.34 18.93
N SER A 84 6.76 -14.28 18.00
CA SER A 84 7.15 -15.66 18.33
C SER A 84 8.56 -15.74 18.87
N SER A 85 9.50 -15.01 18.26
CA SER A 85 10.89 -14.94 18.73
C SER A 85 11.01 -14.23 20.08
N VAL A 86 10.22 -13.19 20.32
CA VAL A 86 10.18 -12.52 21.63
C VAL A 86 9.60 -13.46 22.70
N LYS A 87 8.54 -14.23 22.38
CA LYS A 87 7.99 -15.22 23.30
C LYS A 87 8.98 -16.31 23.69
N THR A 88 9.76 -16.84 22.74
CA THR A 88 10.75 -17.88 23.03
C THR A 88 11.90 -17.34 23.88
N ILE A 89 12.40 -16.14 23.59
CA ILE A 89 13.44 -15.49 24.39
C ILE A 89 12.94 -15.20 25.82
N PHE A 90 11.69 -14.75 25.97
CA PHE A 90 11.11 -14.50 27.28
C PHE A 90 10.90 -15.79 28.07
N SER A 91 10.48 -16.88 27.40
CA SER A 91 10.30 -18.18 28.04
C SER A 91 11.61 -18.82 28.50
N THR A 92 12.71 -18.64 27.77
CA THR A 92 14.03 -19.14 28.19
C THR A 92 14.65 -18.26 29.28
N ALA A 93 14.48 -16.94 29.20
CA ALA A 93 14.94 -16.04 30.27
C ALA A 93 14.18 -16.30 31.58
N PHE A 94 12.85 -16.49 31.51
CA PHE A 94 12.03 -16.76 32.70
C PHE A 94 12.32 -18.13 33.31
N SER A 95 12.57 -19.17 32.49
CA SER A 95 12.94 -20.49 33.01
C SER A 95 14.34 -20.51 33.62
N PHE A 96 15.24 -19.62 33.20
CA PHE A 96 16.56 -19.45 33.83
C PHE A 96 16.45 -18.76 35.19
N ILE A 97 15.59 -17.73 35.31
CA ILE A 97 15.34 -17.03 36.59
C ILE A 97 14.66 -17.95 37.62
N LEU A 98 13.78 -18.84 37.20
CA LEU A 98 13.02 -19.70 38.12
C LEU A 98 13.78 -20.95 38.60
N LYS A 99 14.92 -21.26 37.96
CA LYS A 99 15.75 -22.44 38.25
C LYS A 99 16.96 -22.13 39.12
N HIS A 100 17.16 -20.85 39.45
CA HIS A 100 18.22 -20.32 40.30
C HIS A 100 17.61 -19.66 41.55
#